data_AF-A0A8X7QPI1-F1
#
_entry.id   AF-A0A8X7QPI1-F1
#
_cell.length_a   1.000
_cell.length_b   1.000
_cell.length_c   1.000
_cell.angle_alpha   90.00
_cell.angle_beta   90.00
_cell.angle_gamma   90.00
#
_symmetry.space_group_name_H-M   'P 1'
#
loop_
_entity.id
_entity.type
_entity.pdbx_description
1 polymer ?
#
loop_
_entity_poly.entity_id
_entity_poly.type
_entity_poly.pdbx_seq_one_letter_code
_entity_poly.pdbx_strand_id
1 'polypeptide(L)'
;MENKTYLFIMAYPIHLLESKKPVIITGAALGGSLASLFTLWLLEKVEPKLKRPLCITFGSPFIGDAKLQQILENSVRNSCFLHVADSRQAPTTEGLEPFGTHLICNASGCVCIDDPKAVMGLLLGGGTDLQGWRDYGGVLKSLDRSSMADARLMIGDVIIKGMKKRAEKKKNQRFDQLKKLDEVKISMAYMEWYKKKSKKGKIVYYDQFKNQPAFVYEIRRKGNDYWETMVQEVEKMPQDEASYLKKRCLLSGNNYRREGNSKETLRGKETDLSELLTFDSCFWSEVEEALIAINELKTQPDEGLFGKLVKFEEYVWEMIRKREVSPEIFLERSSFMTWWKEYNDIKGTRYGFSSSPEFTEFMNTGKYKSYSKPELDSAA
;
A
#
# COMPACT_ATOMS: atom_id res chain seq x y z
N MET A 1 -34.96 26.95 8.32
CA MET A 1 -35.57 25.62 8.56
C MET A 1 -34.87 24.52 7.74
N GLU A 2 -34.43 24.80 6.51
CA GLU A 2 -33.76 23.82 5.64
C GLU A 2 -32.50 23.17 6.25
N ASN A 3 -31.58 23.94 6.85
CA ASN A 3 -30.34 23.38 7.41
C ASN A 3 -30.53 22.32 8.52
N LYS A 4 -31.63 22.37 9.28
CA LYS A 4 -31.91 21.37 10.33
C LYS A 4 -32.43 20.06 9.75
N THR A 5 -33.22 20.13 8.67
CA THR A 5 -33.74 18.95 7.97
C THR A 5 -32.62 18.19 7.28
N TYR A 6 -31.68 18.88 6.62
CA TYR A 6 -30.49 18.27 6.02
C TYR A 6 -29.60 17.58 7.05
N LEU A 7 -29.34 18.22 8.19
CA LEU A 7 -28.56 17.59 9.27
C LEU A 7 -29.24 16.32 9.80
N PHE A 8 -30.57 16.33 9.94
CA PHE A 8 -31.33 15.20 10.46
C PHE A 8 -31.31 14.00 9.50
N ILE A 9 -31.47 14.24 8.19
CA ILE A 9 -31.43 13.19 7.15
C ILE A 9 -30.04 12.55 7.07
N MET A 10 -28.98 13.32 7.29
CA MET A 10 -27.59 12.84 7.23
C MET A 10 -27.16 12.12 8.52
N ALA A 11 -27.63 12.57 9.69
CA ALA A 11 -27.24 12.01 10.99
C ALA A 11 -28.04 10.75 11.39
N TYR A 12 -29.31 10.65 11.00
CA TYR A 12 -30.18 9.55 11.42
C TYR A 12 -29.71 8.15 10.96
N PRO A 13 -29.24 7.96 9.70
CA PRO A 13 -28.73 6.66 9.26
C PRO A 13 -27.44 6.25 9.97
N ILE A 14 -26.59 7.20 10.34
CA ILE A 14 -25.37 6.94 11.11
C ILE A 14 -25.73 6.40 12.50
N HIS A 15 -26.67 7.05 13.20
CA HIS A 15 -27.20 6.53 14.47
C HIS A 15 -27.86 5.15 14.35
N LEU A 16 -28.53 4.87 13.24
CA LEU A 16 -29.13 3.55 13.01
C LEU A 16 -28.05 2.47 12.85
N LEU A 17 -26.95 2.77 12.17
CA LEU A 17 -25.80 1.86 12.03
C LEU A 17 -25.08 1.64 13.37
N GLU A 18 -24.93 2.69 14.18
CA GLU A 18 -24.40 2.61 15.55
C GLU A 18 -25.27 1.72 16.45
N SER A 19 -26.59 1.71 16.23
CA SER A 19 -27.53 0.83 16.94
C SER A 19 -27.44 -0.66 16.53
N LYS A 20 -26.49 -1.04 15.66
CA LYS A 20 -26.25 -2.40 15.13
C LYS A 20 -27.43 -3.02 14.37
N LYS A 21 -28.41 -2.20 13.96
CA LYS A 21 -29.51 -2.61 13.09
C LYS A 21 -29.06 -2.60 11.62
N PRO A 22 -29.47 -3.58 10.82
CA PRO A 22 -29.20 -3.54 9.37
C PRO A 22 -29.97 -2.37 8.75
N VAL A 23 -29.32 -1.68 7.80
CA VAL A 23 -29.89 -0.53 7.09
C VAL A 23 -29.98 -0.87 5.61
N ILE A 24 -31.19 -0.75 5.05
CA ILE A 24 -31.43 -0.92 3.61
C ILE A 24 -31.75 0.44 3.02
N ILE A 25 -31.08 0.76 1.93
CA ILE A 25 -31.28 1.99 1.16
C ILE A 25 -31.78 1.54 -0.21
N THR A 26 -32.84 2.16 -0.72
CA THR A 26 -33.44 1.72 -1.97
C THR A 26 -33.99 2.87 -2.79
N GLY A 27 -34.16 2.62 -4.08
CA GLY A 27 -34.76 3.54 -5.02
C GLY A 27 -34.91 2.90 -6.40
N ALA A 28 -35.82 3.43 -7.19
CA ALA A 28 -36.03 3.02 -8.58
C ALA A 28 -35.58 4.12 -9.54
N ALA A 29 -35.16 3.75 -10.74
CA ALA A 29 -34.69 4.68 -11.78
C ALA A 29 -33.64 5.66 -11.19
N LEU A 30 -33.83 6.96 -11.39
CA LEU A 30 -32.96 8.01 -10.84
C LEU A 30 -32.89 8.00 -9.31
N GLY A 31 -33.98 7.62 -8.62
CA GLY A 31 -33.99 7.49 -7.17
C GLY A 31 -33.03 6.41 -6.67
N GLY A 32 -32.81 5.33 -7.44
CA GLY A 32 -31.81 4.32 -7.11
C GLY A 32 -30.37 4.76 -7.37
N SER A 33 -30.14 5.65 -8.34
CA SER A 33 -28.86 6.33 -8.51
C SER A 33 -28.53 7.21 -7.30
N LEU A 34 -29.50 7.98 -6.80
CA LEU A 34 -29.38 8.76 -5.57
C LEU A 34 -29.14 7.86 -4.34
N ALA A 35 -29.87 6.75 -4.22
CA ALA A 35 -29.67 5.76 -3.17
C ALA A 35 -28.25 5.18 -3.16
N SER A 36 -27.69 4.93 -4.34
CA SER A 36 -26.34 4.40 -4.50
C SER A 36 -25.27 5.41 -4.11
N LEU A 37 -25.40 6.67 -4.57
CA LEU A 37 -24.51 7.76 -4.16
C LEU A 37 -24.59 8.01 -2.64
N PHE A 38 -25.80 7.98 -2.08
CA PHE A 38 -26.00 8.13 -0.65
C PHE A 38 -25.35 6.99 0.15
N THR A 39 -25.41 5.77 -0.37
CA THR A 39 -24.74 4.61 0.24
C THR A 39 -23.22 4.74 0.19
N LEU A 40 -22.64 5.21 -0.93
CA LEU A 40 -21.20 5.50 -1.03
C LEU A 40 -20.77 6.55 -0.01
N TRP A 41 -21.56 7.62 0.14
CA TRP A 41 -21.32 8.66 1.15
C TRP A 41 -21.36 8.10 2.58
N LEU A 42 -22.34 7.26 2.92
CA LEU A 42 -22.39 6.61 4.23
C LEU A 42 -21.17 5.71 4.47
N LEU A 43 -20.79 4.90 3.49
CA LEU A 43 -19.62 4.00 3.59
C LEU A 43 -18.31 4.77 3.77
N GLU A 44 -18.23 6.04 3.39
CA GLU A 44 -17.08 6.91 3.65
C GLU A 44 -17.04 7.42 5.10
N LYS A 45 -18.20 7.58 5.75
CA LYS A 45 -18.31 8.16 7.10
C LYS A 45 -18.42 7.13 8.22
N VAL A 46 -18.81 5.90 7.89
CA VAL A 46 -19.14 4.86 8.87
C VAL A 46 -17.90 4.03 9.23
N GLU A 47 -17.74 3.71 10.52
CA GLU A 47 -16.65 2.87 10.98
C GLU A 47 -16.69 1.46 10.36
N PRO A 48 -15.55 0.89 9.91
CA PRO A 48 -15.50 -0.44 9.29
C PRO A 48 -16.04 -1.60 10.14
N LYS A 49 -16.16 -1.40 11.46
CA LYS A 49 -16.64 -2.40 12.43
C LYS A 49 -18.16 -2.50 12.48
N LEU A 50 -18.88 -1.48 11.99
CA LEU A 50 -20.33 -1.47 11.98
C LEU A 50 -20.87 -2.36 10.86
N LYS A 51 -22.14 -2.81 11.00
CA LYS A 51 -22.80 -3.56 9.93
C LYS A 51 -22.93 -2.65 8.72
N ARG A 52 -22.48 -3.10 7.55
CA ARG A 52 -22.56 -2.31 6.33
C ARG A 52 -24.02 -2.16 5.86
N PRO A 53 -24.42 -0.99 5.33
CA PRO A 53 -25.71 -0.83 4.68
C PRO A 53 -25.79 -1.68 3.41
N LEU A 54 -27.01 -2.03 2.99
CA LEU A 54 -27.29 -2.68 1.70
C LEU A 54 -28.12 -1.73 0.83
N CYS A 55 -27.58 -1.35 -0.32
CA CYS A 55 -28.28 -0.60 -1.34
C CYS A 55 -28.94 -1.55 -2.34
N ILE A 56 -30.26 -1.47 -2.50
CA ILE A 56 -31.02 -2.25 -3.49
C ILE A 56 -31.69 -1.29 -4.46
N THR A 57 -31.35 -1.35 -5.75
CA THR A 57 -31.90 -0.44 -6.76
C THR A 57 -32.67 -1.17 -7.84
N PHE A 58 -33.64 -0.51 -8.47
CA PHE A 58 -34.48 -1.09 -9.52
C PHE A 58 -34.43 -0.28 -10.80
N GLY A 59 -33.87 -0.84 -11.87
CA GLY A 59 -33.80 -0.19 -13.20
C GLY A 59 -33.07 1.14 -13.19
N SER A 60 -32.07 1.28 -12.30
CA SER A 60 -31.29 2.50 -12.19
C SER A 60 -30.22 2.56 -13.27
N PRO A 61 -29.96 3.76 -13.84
CA PRO A 61 -28.83 3.94 -14.73
C PRO A 61 -27.52 3.76 -13.96
N PHE A 62 -26.46 3.42 -14.68
CA PHE A 62 -25.10 3.43 -14.13
C PHE A 62 -24.73 4.85 -13.68
N ILE A 63 -23.84 4.94 -12.70
CA ILE A 63 -23.47 6.23 -12.08
C ILE A 63 -21.97 6.46 -12.00
N GLY A 64 -21.17 5.40 -12.21
CA GLY A 64 -19.71 5.45 -12.07
C GLY A 64 -19.03 5.38 -13.41
N ASP A 65 -17.87 6.02 -13.55
CA ASP A 65 -16.97 5.80 -14.67
C ASP A 65 -16.09 4.55 -14.43
N ALA A 66 -15.21 4.25 -15.39
CA ALA A 66 -14.26 3.15 -15.28
C ALA A 66 -13.34 3.26 -14.06
N LYS A 67 -13.02 4.48 -13.60
CA LYS A 67 -12.18 4.68 -12.42
C LYS A 67 -12.92 4.29 -11.15
N LEU A 68 -14.17 4.74 -10.99
CA LEU A 68 -14.98 4.36 -9.83
C LEU A 68 -15.21 2.85 -9.80
N GLN A 69 -15.50 2.23 -10.95
CA GLN A 69 -15.61 0.78 -11.06
C GLN A 69 -14.34 0.08 -10.57
N GLN A 70 -13.16 0.48 -11.06
CA GLN A 70 -11.88 -0.10 -10.66
C GLN A 70 -11.59 0.06 -9.16
N ILE A 71 -11.91 1.22 -8.58
CA ILE A 71 -11.74 1.48 -7.14
C ILE A 71 -12.65 0.53 -6.34
N LEU A 72 -13.92 0.40 -6.75
CA LEU A 72 -14.88 -0.45 -6.05
C LEU A 72 -14.55 -1.93 -6.21
N GLU A 73 -14.03 -2.39 -7.37
CA GLU A 73 -13.59 -3.78 -7.54
C GLU A 73 -12.56 -4.23 -6.49
N ASN A 74 -11.76 -3.30 -5.96
CA ASN A 74 -10.74 -3.56 -4.93
C ASN A 74 -11.20 -3.18 -3.51
N SER A 75 -12.48 -2.88 -3.33
CA SER A 75 -13.06 -2.40 -2.07
C SER A 75 -14.15 -3.33 -1.55
N VAL A 76 -14.24 -3.45 -0.22
CA VAL A 76 -15.34 -4.19 0.42
C VAL A 76 -16.70 -3.51 0.18
N ARG A 77 -16.71 -2.23 -0.20
CA ARG A 77 -17.91 -1.44 -0.49
C ARG A 77 -18.70 -2.00 -1.66
N ASN A 78 -18.05 -2.65 -2.63
CA ASN A 78 -18.72 -3.23 -3.79
C ASN A 78 -19.80 -4.24 -3.41
N SER A 79 -19.60 -4.96 -2.29
CA SER A 79 -20.56 -5.93 -1.76
C SER A 79 -21.83 -5.32 -1.14
N CYS A 80 -21.90 -3.98 -1.05
CA CYS A 80 -23.02 -3.26 -0.45
C CYS A 80 -24.11 -2.89 -1.48
N PHE A 81 -23.95 -3.28 -2.74
CA PHE A 81 -24.83 -2.85 -3.82
C PHE A 81 -25.43 -4.05 -4.55
N LEU A 82 -26.76 -4.06 -4.66
CA LEU A 82 -27.54 -5.01 -5.43
C LEU A 82 -28.43 -4.26 -6.42
N HIS A 83 -28.03 -4.28 -7.69
CA HIS A 83 -28.73 -3.60 -8.77
C HIS A 83 -29.66 -4.59 -9.49
N VAL A 84 -30.96 -4.44 -9.32
CA VAL A 84 -31.98 -5.25 -10.00
C VAL A 84 -32.26 -4.63 -11.37
N ALA A 85 -32.09 -5.42 -12.42
CA ALA A 85 -32.28 -5.02 -13.82
C ALA A 85 -33.09 -6.07 -14.58
N ASP A 86 -33.93 -5.65 -15.53
CA ASP A 86 -34.55 -6.56 -16.51
C ASP A 86 -33.64 -6.66 -17.73
N SER A 87 -33.37 -7.88 -18.22
CA SER A 87 -32.51 -8.11 -19.39
C SER A 87 -33.01 -7.43 -20.68
N ARG A 88 -34.29 -7.03 -20.72
CA ARG A 88 -34.89 -6.30 -21.84
C ARG A 88 -34.63 -4.79 -21.81
N GLN A 89 -34.19 -4.25 -20.67
CA GLN A 89 -33.85 -2.84 -20.55
C GLN A 89 -32.37 -2.61 -20.83
N ALA A 90 -32.08 -1.94 -21.94
CA ALA A 90 -30.74 -1.47 -22.22
C ALA A 90 -30.40 -0.27 -21.30
N PRO A 91 -29.30 -0.34 -20.52
CA PRO A 91 -28.84 0.78 -19.71
C PRO A 91 -28.18 1.85 -20.59
N THR A 92 -28.17 3.09 -20.12
CA THR A 92 -27.40 4.17 -20.74
C THR A 92 -25.91 3.96 -20.44
N THR A 93 -25.08 3.86 -21.48
CA THR A 93 -23.64 3.53 -21.38
C THR A 93 -22.72 4.69 -21.77
N GLU A 94 -23.10 5.93 -21.49
CA GLU A 94 -22.35 7.16 -21.83
C GLU A 94 -21.01 7.30 -21.07
N GLY A 95 -20.09 6.36 -21.26
CA GLY A 95 -18.83 6.28 -20.52
C GLY A 95 -18.98 5.80 -19.08
N LEU A 96 -20.17 5.30 -18.71
CA LEU A 96 -20.48 4.78 -17.39
C LEU A 96 -20.36 3.25 -17.36
N GLU A 97 -19.86 2.74 -16.24
CA GLU A 97 -19.54 1.34 -15.99
C GLU A 97 -20.35 0.80 -14.81
N PRO A 98 -20.83 -0.46 -14.87
CA PRO A 98 -21.50 -1.10 -13.75
C PRO A 98 -20.52 -1.43 -12.63
N PHE A 99 -20.96 -1.25 -11.38
CA PHE A 99 -20.27 -1.77 -10.19
C PHE A 99 -21.28 -2.50 -9.29
N GLY A 100 -20.79 -3.18 -8.26
CA GLY A 100 -21.64 -3.96 -7.38
C GLY A 100 -22.21 -5.22 -8.03
N THR A 101 -23.07 -5.91 -7.28
CA THR A 101 -23.74 -7.12 -7.76
C THR A 101 -24.98 -6.74 -8.55
N HIS A 102 -25.15 -7.31 -9.74
CA HIS A 102 -26.35 -7.13 -10.55
C HIS A 102 -27.21 -8.39 -10.51
N LEU A 103 -28.49 -8.22 -10.13
CA LEU A 103 -29.52 -9.24 -10.28
C LEU A 103 -30.25 -8.99 -11.59
N ILE A 104 -29.88 -9.75 -12.62
CA ILE A 104 -30.48 -9.62 -13.96
C ILE A 104 -31.65 -10.60 -14.06
N CYS A 105 -32.84 -10.06 -14.31
CA CYS A 105 -34.10 -10.79 -14.37
C CYS A 105 -34.62 -10.85 -15.80
N ASN A 106 -35.28 -11.95 -16.16
CA ASN A 106 -36.04 -12.07 -17.40
C ASN A 106 -37.33 -12.87 -17.14
N ALA A 107 -38.05 -13.25 -18.20
CA ALA A 107 -39.31 -14.01 -18.08
C ALA A 107 -39.16 -15.43 -17.50
N SER A 108 -37.95 -16.00 -17.53
CA SER A 108 -37.67 -17.38 -17.11
C SER A 108 -36.92 -17.48 -15.77
N GLY A 109 -36.63 -16.37 -15.08
CA GLY A 109 -35.87 -16.37 -13.82
C GLY A 109 -34.89 -15.19 -13.68
N CYS A 110 -33.89 -15.36 -12.81
CA CYS A 110 -32.89 -14.33 -12.53
C CYS A 110 -31.49 -14.92 -12.27
N VAL A 111 -30.46 -14.08 -12.44
CA VAL A 111 -29.06 -14.43 -12.16
C VAL A 111 -28.32 -13.27 -11.48
N CYS A 112 -27.51 -13.59 -10.47
CA CYS A 112 -26.59 -12.64 -9.84
C CYS A 112 -25.23 -12.63 -10.53
N ILE A 113 -24.74 -11.45 -10.89
CA ILE A 113 -23.47 -11.27 -11.60
C ILE A 113 -22.69 -10.11 -10.98
N ASP A 114 -21.47 -10.39 -10.55
CA ASP A 114 -20.53 -9.40 -10.01
C ASP A 114 -19.53 -8.89 -11.07
N ASP A 115 -19.40 -9.61 -12.18
CA ASP A 115 -18.44 -9.30 -13.24
C ASP A 115 -18.99 -8.20 -14.16
N PRO A 116 -18.44 -6.97 -14.12
CA PRO A 116 -19.01 -5.84 -14.85
C PRO A 116 -19.00 -6.06 -16.36
N LYS A 117 -18.03 -6.80 -16.91
CA LYS A 117 -18.00 -7.13 -18.34
C LYS A 117 -19.12 -8.09 -18.74
N ALA A 118 -19.49 -9.00 -17.84
CA ALA A 118 -20.60 -9.91 -18.07
C ALA A 118 -21.95 -9.18 -17.94
N VAL A 119 -22.07 -8.26 -16.97
CA VAL A 119 -23.24 -7.37 -16.83
C VAL A 119 -23.46 -6.58 -18.12
N MET A 120 -22.43 -5.91 -18.64
CA MET A 120 -22.50 -5.17 -19.90
C MET A 120 -22.89 -6.07 -21.07
N GLY A 121 -22.28 -7.25 -21.19
CA GLY A 121 -22.59 -8.20 -22.25
C GLY A 121 -24.05 -8.65 -22.27
N LEU A 122 -24.67 -8.85 -21.10
CA LEU A 122 -26.05 -9.29 -20.99
C LEU A 122 -27.07 -8.17 -21.20
N LEU A 123 -26.79 -6.99 -20.66
CA LEU A 123 -27.71 -5.86 -20.75
C LEU A 123 -27.67 -5.19 -22.13
N LEU A 124 -26.54 -5.22 -22.83
CA LEU A 124 -26.43 -4.72 -24.20
C LEU A 124 -26.89 -5.74 -25.26
N GLY A 125 -26.81 -7.04 -24.95
CA GLY A 125 -27.20 -8.11 -25.87
C GLY A 125 -28.71 -8.37 -25.96
N GLY A 126 -29.53 -7.79 -25.07
CA GLY A 126 -30.95 -8.12 -24.90
C GLY A 126 -31.98 -7.04 -25.24
N GLY A 127 -31.58 -5.82 -25.60
CA GLY A 127 -32.51 -4.68 -25.72
C GLY A 127 -33.11 -4.48 -27.13
N THR A 128 -34.43 -4.58 -27.26
CA THR A 128 -35.22 -4.04 -28.39
C THR A 128 -36.13 -2.87 -27.98
N ASP A 129 -36.33 -2.65 -26.68
CA ASP A 129 -37.23 -1.61 -26.16
C ASP A 129 -36.46 -0.37 -25.71
N LEU A 130 -36.84 0.79 -26.27
CA LEU A 130 -36.39 2.10 -25.80
C LEU A 130 -36.95 2.38 -24.41
N GLN A 131 -36.04 2.65 -23.46
CA GLN A 131 -36.11 3.51 -22.26
C GLN A 131 -37.50 3.87 -21.68
N GLY A 132 -38.40 2.90 -21.55
CA GLY A 132 -39.72 3.06 -20.94
C GLY A 132 -39.75 2.62 -19.47
N TRP A 133 -40.69 3.19 -18.71
CA TRP A 133 -41.02 2.76 -17.34
C TRP A 133 -41.30 1.25 -17.33
N ARG A 134 -40.61 0.51 -16.46
CA ARG A 134 -40.81 -0.93 -16.28
C ARG A 134 -41.33 -1.24 -14.91
N ASP A 135 -42.39 -2.05 -14.87
CA ASP A 135 -42.98 -2.52 -13.62
C ASP A 135 -42.11 -3.64 -13.01
N TYR A 136 -41.16 -3.23 -12.16
CA TYR A 136 -40.35 -4.15 -11.39
C TYR A 136 -41.18 -4.97 -10.39
N GLY A 137 -42.36 -4.51 -9.98
CA GLY A 137 -43.28 -5.32 -9.18
C GLY A 137 -43.79 -6.54 -9.94
N GLY A 138 -44.16 -6.35 -11.21
CA GLY A 138 -44.49 -7.43 -12.14
C GLY A 138 -43.30 -8.37 -12.40
N VAL A 139 -42.10 -7.82 -12.61
CA VAL A 139 -40.87 -8.61 -12.80
C VAL A 139 -40.63 -9.52 -11.58
N LEU A 140 -40.65 -8.97 -10.36
CA LEU A 140 -40.43 -9.76 -9.15
C LEU A 140 -41.52 -10.83 -8.94
N LYS A 141 -42.80 -10.50 -9.15
CA LYS A 141 -43.89 -11.48 -9.06
C LYS A 141 -43.77 -12.61 -10.09
N SER A 142 -43.18 -12.33 -11.25
CA SER A 142 -42.93 -13.37 -12.26
C SER A 142 -41.82 -14.35 -11.83
N LEU A 143 -40.84 -13.88 -11.05
CA LEU A 143 -39.79 -14.73 -10.47
C LEU A 143 -40.35 -15.73 -9.47
N ASP A 144 -41.31 -15.33 -8.64
CA ASP A 144 -41.99 -16.23 -7.68
C ASP A 144 -42.66 -17.43 -8.37
N ARG A 145 -43.02 -17.28 -9.65
CA ARG A 145 -43.66 -18.32 -10.47
C ARG A 145 -42.67 -19.10 -11.34
N SER A 146 -41.42 -18.68 -11.41
CA SER A 146 -40.40 -19.31 -12.22
C SER A 146 -39.81 -20.55 -11.51
N SER A 147 -39.87 -21.71 -12.16
CA SER A 147 -38.96 -22.81 -11.87
C SER A 147 -37.55 -22.33 -12.26
N MET A 148 -36.54 -22.51 -11.41
CA MET A 148 -35.16 -22.09 -11.70
C MET A 148 -34.68 -22.72 -13.02
N ALA A 149 -34.86 -22.01 -14.14
CA ALA A 149 -34.33 -22.41 -15.42
C ALA A 149 -32.79 -22.46 -15.31
N ASP A 150 -32.16 -23.38 -16.05
CA ASP A 150 -30.70 -23.46 -16.08
C ASP A 150 -30.12 -22.08 -16.43
N ALA A 151 -29.33 -21.51 -15.51
CA ALA A 151 -28.71 -20.19 -15.69
C ALA A 151 -27.87 -20.11 -16.98
N ARG A 152 -27.43 -21.26 -17.52
CA ARG A 152 -26.76 -21.35 -18.84
C ARG A 152 -27.61 -20.83 -19.99
N LEU A 153 -28.93 -21.07 -19.94
CA LEU A 153 -29.87 -20.60 -20.97
C LEU A 153 -30.03 -19.07 -20.96
N MET A 154 -29.72 -18.41 -19.84
CA MET A 154 -29.80 -16.95 -19.73
C MET A 154 -28.51 -16.24 -20.11
N ILE A 155 -27.36 -16.79 -19.73
CA ILE A 155 -26.09 -16.06 -19.80
C ILE A 155 -25.36 -16.33 -21.12
N GLY A 156 -25.53 -17.52 -21.70
CA GLY A 156 -24.79 -17.99 -22.86
C GLY A 156 -23.33 -18.39 -22.53
N ASP A 157 -22.85 -19.43 -23.22
CA ASP A 157 -21.56 -20.07 -22.92
C ASP A 157 -20.35 -19.16 -23.07
N VAL A 158 -20.40 -18.20 -24.01
CA VAL A 158 -19.31 -17.25 -24.27
C VAL A 158 -19.08 -16.35 -23.05
N ILE A 159 -20.16 -15.82 -22.46
CA ILE A 159 -20.09 -14.94 -21.29
C ILE A 159 -19.63 -15.75 -20.08
N ILE A 160 -20.16 -16.96 -19.86
CA ILE A 160 -19.75 -17.87 -18.78
C ILE A 160 -18.25 -18.19 -18.86
N LYS A 161 -17.75 -18.54 -20.05
CA LYS A 161 -16.32 -18.82 -20.27
C LYS A 161 -15.47 -17.58 -19.99
N GLY A 162 -15.94 -16.41 -20.40
CA GLY A 162 -15.29 -15.12 -20.10
C GLY A 162 -15.20 -14.83 -18.60
N MET A 163 -16.30 -15.02 -17.87
CA MET A 163 -16.38 -14.87 -16.42
C MET A 163 -15.42 -15.82 -15.72
N LYS A 164 -15.43 -17.11 -16.09
CA LYS A 164 -14.54 -18.12 -15.52
C LYS A 164 -13.06 -17.74 -15.68
N LYS A 165 -12.66 -17.32 -16.89
CA LYS A 165 -11.29 -16.88 -17.17
C LYS A 165 -10.89 -15.66 -16.32
N ARG A 166 -11.79 -14.68 -16.15
CA ARG A 166 -11.52 -13.49 -15.33
C ARG A 166 -11.48 -13.81 -13.83
N ALA A 167 -12.35 -14.69 -13.36
CA ALA A 167 -12.36 -15.17 -11.98
C ALA A 167 -11.07 -15.94 -11.65
N GLU A 168 -10.62 -16.82 -12.54
CA GLU A 168 -9.33 -17.54 -12.39
C GLU A 168 -8.15 -16.56 -12.38
N LYS A 169 -8.15 -15.57 -13.28
CA LYS A 169 -7.11 -14.52 -13.29
C LYS A 169 -7.10 -13.73 -11.98
N LYS A 170 -8.26 -13.26 -11.50
CA LYS A 170 -8.39 -12.55 -10.22
C LYS A 170 -7.93 -13.43 -9.05
N LYS A 171 -8.30 -14.71 -9.03
CA LYS A 171 -7.88 -15.68 -8.01
C LYS A 171 -6.36 -15.86 -7.98
N ASN A 172 -5.71 -15.98 -9.14
CA ASN A 172 -4.26 -16.17 -9.25
C ASN A 172 -3.49 -14.89 -8.89
N GLN A 173 -4.07 -13.71 -9.15
CA GLN A 173 -3.51 -12.42 -8.79
C GLN A 173 -3.81 -12.01 -7.35
N ARG A 174 -4.77 -12.66 -6.68
CA ARG A 174 -5.18 -12.32 -5.32
C ARG A 174 -4.00 -12.49 -4.37
N PHE A 175 -3.58 -11.38 -3.80
CA PHE A 175 -2.51 -11.36 -2.82
C PHE A 175 -3.01 -11.97 -1.50
N ASP A 176 -2.59 -13.20 -1.20
CA ASP A 176 -2.82 -13.79 0.12
C ASP A 176 -1.85 -13.21 1.14
N GLN A 177 -2.33 -12.17 1.82
CA GLN A 177 -1.57 -11.46 2.86
C GLN A 177 -1.10 -12.41 3.97
N LEU A 178 -1.90 -13.41 4.36
CA LEU A 178 -1.61 -14.26 5.51
C LEU A 178 -0.56 -15.31 5.15
N LYS A 179 -0.73 -15.99 4.01
CA LYS A 179 0.21 -17.01 3.56
C LYS A 179 1.61 -16.45 3.30
N LYS A 180 1.69 -15.25 2.71
CA LYS A 180 2.99 -14.62 2.42
C LYS A 180 3.60 -13.89 3.61
N LEU A 181 2.82 -13.58 4.66
CA LEU A 181 3.35 -12.91 5.85
C LEU A 181 4.37 -13.77 6.59
N ASP A 182 4.15 -15.08 6.67
CA ASP A 182 5.08 -15.99 7.34
C ASP A 182 6.40 -16.15 6.57
N GLU A 183 6.35 -16.17 5.23
CA GLU A 183 7.55 -16.15 4.38
C GLU A 183 8.39 -14.89 4.61
N VAL A 184 7.74 -13.73 4.76
CA VAL A 184 8.42 -12.46 5.04
C VAL A 184 9.02 -12.44 6.43
N LYS A 185 8.32 -12.96 7.45
CA LYS A 185 8.85 -13.08 8.81
C LYS A 185 10.09 -13.96 8.84
N ILE A 186 10.08 -15.09 8.14
CA ILE A 186 11.25 -15.97 7.99
C ILE A 186 12.39 -15.22 7.32
N SER A 187 12.09 -14.49 6.24
CA SER A 187 13.09 -13.70 5.51
C SER A 187 13.70 -12.60 6.41
N MET A 188 12.88 -11.89 7.19
CA MET A 188 13.34 -10.89 8.15
C MET A 188 14.22 -11.50 9.26
N ALA A 189 13.79 -12.61 9.87
CA ALA A 189 14.57 -13.30 10.90
C ALA A 189 15.92 -13.77 10.37
N TYR A 190 15.96 -14.24 9.13
CA TYR A 190 17.21 -14.62 8.46
C TYR A 190 18.13 -13.42 8.25
N MET A 191 17.61 -12.28 7.78
CA MET A 191 18.40 -11.06 7.60
C MET A 191 18.99 -10.54 8.91
N GLU A 192 18.25 -10.66 10.02
CA GLU A 192 18.77 -10.32 11.35
C GLU A 192 19.89 -11.28 11.81
N TRP A 193 19.70 -12.58 11.61
CA TRP A 193 20.73 -13.57 11.88
C TRP A 193 21.99 -13.29 11.05
N TYR A 194 21.81 -12.96 9.77
CA TYR A 194 22.88 -12.61 8.86
C TYR A 194 23.66 -11.38 9.36
N LYS A 195 22.98 -10.28 9.72
CA LYS A 195 23.60 -9.09 10.32
C LYS A 195 24.41 -9.43 11.58
N LYS A 196 23.86 -10.24 12.48
CA LYS A 196 24.56 -10.70 13.70
C LYS A 196 25.80 -11.53 13.37
N LYS A 197 25.73 -12.38 12.35
CA LYS A 197 26.87 -13.19 11.89
C LYS A 197 27.97 -12.31 11.30
N SER A 198 27.62 -11.30 10.51
CA SER A 198 28.56 -10.31 9.96
C SER A 198 29.28 -9.55 11.06
N LYS A 199 28.53 -9.08 12.06
CA LYS A 199 29.07 -8.37 13.23
C LYS A 199 30.11 -9.22 13.99
N LYS A 200 29.87 -10.52 14.18
CA LYS A 200 30.86 -11.43 14.80
C LYS A 200 32.15 -11.55 13.99
N GLY A 201 32.04 -11.46 12.66
CA GLY A 201 33.18 -11.42 11.75
C GLY A 201 33.91 -10.07 11.68
N LYS A 202 33.45 -9.06 12.44
CA LYS A 202 33.91 -7.66 12.36
C LYS A 202 33.81 -7.05 10.94
N ILE A 203 32.81 -7.48 10.18
CA ILE A 203 32.50 -6.96 8.83
C ILE A 203 31.07 -6.41 8.86
N VAL A 204 30.85 -5.27 8.23
CA VAL A 204 29.49 -4.72 8.05
C VAL A 204 28.68 -5.65 7.17
N TYR A 205 27.42 -5.89 7.53
CA TYR A 205 26.54 -6.76 6.75
C TYR A 205 26.45 -6.34 5.27
N TYR A 206 26.44 -5.03 5.00
CA TYR A 206 26.39 -4.44 3.67
C TYR A 206 27.63 -4.83 2.84
N ASP A 207 28.83 -4.63 3.38
CA ASP A 207 30.08 -4.97 2.69
C ASP A 207 30.30 -6.48 2.55
N GLN A 208 29.80 -7.25 3.52
CA GLN A 208 29.76 -8.69 3.39
C GLN A 208 28.83 -9.10 2.24
N PHE A 209 27.64 -8.48 2.12
CA PHE A 209 26.64 -8.81 1.11
C PHE A 209 27.16 -8.62 -0.32
N LYS A 210 28.02 -7.62 -0.57
CA LYS A 210 28.68 -7.40 -1.87
C LYS A 210 29.43 -8.64 -2.40
N ASN A 211 29.88 -9.51 -1.51
CA ASN A 211 30.77 -10.64 -1.83
C ASN A 211 30.11 -12.03 -1.60
N GLN A 212 28.78 -12.11 -1.46
CA GLN A 212 28.09 -13.30 -0.94
C GLN A 212 27.26 -14.09 -1.97
N PRO A 213 26.95 -15.37 -1.68
CA PRO A 213 26.33 -16.29 -2.63
C PRO A 213 24.84 -16.01 -2.86
N ALA A 214 24.34 -16.53 -3.98
CA ALA A 214 22.96 -16.38 -4.50
C ALA A 214 21.83 -16.62 -3.48
N PHE A 215 22.07 -17.35 -2.39
CA PHE A 215 21.06 -17.68 -1.39
C PHE A 215 20.53 -16.46 -0.61
N VAL A 216 21.41 -15.52 -0.18
CA VAL A 216 20.95 -14.32 0.55
C VAL A 216 20.14 -13.41 -0.36
N TYR A 217 20.53 -13.35 -1.64
CA TYR A 217 19.77 -12.65 -2.67
C TYR A 217 18.37 -13.24 -2.85
N GLU A 218 18.23 -14.56 -2.87
CA GLU A 218 16.92 -15.22 -3.01
C GLU A 218 15.98 -14.90 -1.84
N ILE A 219 16.50 -14.88 -0.61
CA ILE A 219 15.71 -14.52 0.58
C ILE A 219 15.26 -13.05 0.51
N ARG A 220 16.17 -12.15 0.12
CA ARG A 220 15.85 -10.72 -0.06
C ARG A 220 14.81 -10.50 -1.16
N ARG A 221 14.92 -11.24 -2.28
CA ARG A 221 13.96 -11.19 -3.39
C ARG A 221 12.55 -11.57 -2.94
N LYS A 222 12.39 -12.64 -2.16
CA LYS A 222 11.07 -13.05 -1.62
C LYS A 222 10.45 -11.95 -0.75
N GLY A 223 11.25 -11.28 0.07
CA GLY A 223 10.83 -10.11 0.83
C GLY A 223 10.39 -8.94 -0.07
N ASN A 224 11.16 -8.64 -1.12
CA ASN A 224 10.87 -7.55 -2.05
C ASN A 224 9.56 -7.81 -2.80
N ASP A 225 9.40 -9.02 -3.36
CA ASP A 225 8.20 -9.42 -4.10
C ASP A 225 6.94 -9.24 -3.24
N TYR A 226 7.01 -9.52 -1.94
CA TYR A 226 5.91 -9.29 -1.00
C TYR A 226 5.59 -7.81 -0.83
N TRP A 227 6.58 -6.99 -0.47
CA TRP A 227 6.36 -5.57 -0.16
C TRP A 227 5.98 -4.76 -1.39
N GLU A 228 6.54 -5.07 -2.55
CA GLU A 228 6.14 -4.48 -3.83
C GLU A 228 4.68 -4.79 -4.14
N THR A 229 4.26 -6.06 -4.00
CA THR A 229 2.85 -6.41 -4.20
C THR A 229 1.94 -5.71 -3.17
N MET A 230 2.37 -5.61 -1.91
CA MET A 230 1.61 -4.89 -0.87
C MET A 230 1.40 -3.40 -1.23
N VAL A 231 2.42 -2.72 -1.75
CA VAL A 231 2.32 -1.32 -2.19
C VAL A 231 1.34 -1.21 -3.35
N GLN A 232 1.46 -2.07 -4.37
CA GLN A 232 0.55 -2.09 -5.51
C GLN A 232 -0.90 -2.32 -5.10
N GLU A 233 -1.17 -3.14 -4.09
CA GLU A 233 -2.53 -3.36 -3.59
C GLU A 233 -3.06 -2.13 -2.85
N VAL A 234 -2.24 -1.49 -2.00
CA VAL A 234 -2.61 -0.25 -1.29
C VAL A 234 -2.94 0.89 -2.26
N GLU A 235 -2.21 1.00 -3.38
CA GLU A 235 -2.42 2.04 -4.40
C GLU A 235 -3.72 1.88 -5.19
N LYS A 236 -4.28 0.66 -5.26
CA LYS A 236 -5.55 0.38 -5.95
C LYS A 236 -6.79 0.58 -5.06
N MET A 237 -6.62 0.76 -3.75
CA MET A 237 -7.71 0.82 -2.77
C MET A 237 -8.25 2.25 -2.55
N PRO A 238 -9.51 2.40 -2.09
CA PRO A 238 -9.99 3.65 -1.51
C PRO A 238 -9.12 4.13 -0.34
N GLN A 239 -9.02 5.45 -0.15
CA GLN A 239 -8.10 6.07 0.81
C GLN A 239 -8.29 5.60 2.27
N ASP A 240 -9.53 5.40 2.71
CA ASP A 240 -9.87 4.96 4.06
C ASP A 240 -9.48 3.48 4.31
N GLU A 241 -9.74 2.59 3.35
CA GLU A 241 -9.30 1.19 3.40
C GLU A 241 -7.78 1.10 3.34
N ALA A 242 -7.16 1.87 2.44
CA ALA A 242 -5.72 2.01 2.33
C ALA A 242 -5.11 2.53 3.65
N SER A 243 -5.75 3.47 4.34
CA SER A 243 -5.29 4.00 5.64
C SER A 243 -5.25 2.92 6.72
N TYR A 244 -6.27 2.06 6.78
CA TYR A 244 -6.28 0.93 7.71
C TYR A 244 -5.12 -0.04 7.43
N LEU A 245 -4.91 -0.40 6.16
CA LEU A 245 -3.83 -1.31 5.77
C LEU A 245 -2.43 -0.70 6.01
N LYS A 246 -2.26 0.60 5.69
CA LYS A 246 -1.04 1.36 6.01
C LYS A 246 -0.74 1.34 7.50
N LYS A 247 -1.72 1.59 8.38
CA LYS A 247 -1.55 1.51 9.84
C LYS A 247 -1.13 0.11 10.30
N ARG A 248 -1.76 -0.94 9.75
CA ARG A 248 -1.43 -2.34 10.09
C ARG A 248 0.00 -2.72 9.69
N CYS A 249 0.49 -2.20 8.57
CA CYS A 249 1.79 -2.56 7.99
C CYS A 249 2.92 -1.58 8.32
N LEU A 250 2.64 -0.47 9.02
CA LEU A 250 3.59 0.62 9.24
C LEU A 250 4.89 0.15 9.91
N LEU A 251 4.78 -0.55 11.04
CA LEU A 251 5.94 -1.04 11.79
C LEU A 251 6.74 -2.05 10.96
N SER A 252 6.07 -3.10 10.46
CA SER A 252 6.72 -4.17 9.71
C SER A 252 7.35 -3.65 8.41
N GLY A 253 6.69 -2.72 7.72
CA GLY A 253 7.19 -2.10 6.49
C GLY A 253 8.39 -1.21 6.75
N ASN A 254 8.37 -0.41 7.82
CA ASN A 254 9.52 0.40 8.22
C ASN A 254 10.71 -0.43 8.69
N ASN A 255 10.45 -1.56 9.36
CA ASN A 255 11.51 -2.51 9.74
C ASN A 255 12.10 -3.19 8.51
N TYR A 256 11.26 -3.62 7.57
CA TYR A 256 11.72 -4.18 6.32
C TYR A 256 12.56 -3.20 5.50
N ARG A 257 12.11 -1.95 5.35
CA ARG A 257 12.84 -0.88 4.65
C ARG A 257 14.24 -0.66 5.24
N ARG A 258 14.40 -0.82 6.55
CA ARG A 258 15.69 -0.71 7.27
C ARG A 258 16.44 -2.04 7.38
N GLU A 259 15.91 -3.09 6.75
CA GLU A 259 16.43 -4.46 6.72
C GLU A 259 16.64 -5.07 8.13
N GLY A 260 15.72 -4.84 9.06
CA GLY A 260 15.74 -5.49 10.37
C GLY A 260 14.68 -4.94 11.32
N ASN A 261 14.44 -5.62 12.45
CA ASN A 261 13.55 -5.09 13.47
C ASN A 261 14.20 -3.94 14.22
N SER A 262 13.64 -2.74 14.06
CA SER A 262 13.92 -1.66 15.00
C SER A 262 13.21 -1.94 16.32
N LYS A 263 13.93 -1.82 17.43
CA LYS A 263 13.31 -1.57 18.73
C LYS A 263 12.95 -0.09 18.72
N GLU A 264 11.71 0.24 18.32
CA GLU A 264 11.21 1.62 18.12
C GLU A 264 11.33 2.55 19.35
N THR A 265 11.81 2.04 20.49
CA THR A 265 11.90 2.75 21.77
C THR A 265 13.22 3.46 22.06
N LEU A 266 14.23 3.45 21.17
CA LEU A 266 15.56 3.99 21.50
C LEU A 266 15.70 5.48 21.14
N ARG A 267 14.86 6.36 21.70
CA ARG A 267 15.06 7.81 21.62
C ARG A 267 15.37 8.36 23.01
N GLY A 268 16.65 8.48 23.32
CA GLY A 268 17.17 9.06 24.55
C GLY A 268 18.69 8.97 24.62
N LYS A 269 19.34 9.97 25.22
CA LYS A 269 20.80 10.00 25.47
C LYS A 269 21.30 8.78 26.25
N GLU A 270 20.43 8.20 27.06
CA GLU A 270 20.69 7.03 27.92
C GLU A 270 20.70 5.69 27.17
N THR A 271 20.54 5.69 25.84
CA THR A 271 20.28 4.45 25.09
C THR A 271 21.51 3.88 24.40
N ASP A 272 21.77 2.59 24.62
CA ASP A 272 22.77 1.81 23.89
C ASP A 272 22.34 1.62 22.43
N LEU A 273 23.20 2.04 21.49
CA LEU A 273 22.94 1.98 20.05
C LEU A 273 23.44 0.68 19.42
N SER A 274 23.91 -0.30 20.21
CA SER A 274 24.49 -1.55 19.69
C SER A 274 23.54 -2.35 18.80
N GLU A 275 22.23 -2.19 18.96
CA GLU A 275 21.19 -2.81 18.13
C GLU A 275 20.46 -1.81 17.21
N LEU A 276 20.94 -0.57 17.13
CA LEU A 276 20.36 0.46 16.27
C LEU A 276 20.54 0.10 14.79
N LEU A 277 19.44 0.14 14.06
CA LEU A 277 19.44 0.16 12.61
C LEU A 277 19.47 1.61 12.12
N THR A 278 20.31 1.89 11.14
CA THR A 278 20.36 3.21 10.51
C THR A 278 18.96 3.61 10.03
N PHE A 279 18.53 4.80 10.42
CA PHE A 279 17.18 5.30 10.13
C PHE A 279 16.97 5.53 8.63
N ASP A 280 17.96 6.16 8.00
CA ASP A 280 18.01 6.33 6.57
C ASP A 280 18.42 5.00 5.89
N SER A 281 17.48 4.41 5.14
CA SER A 281 17.74 3.18 4.40
C SER A 281 18.64 3.40 3.19
N CYS A 282 18.79 4.65 2.74
CA CYS A 282 19.64 5.02 1.61
C CYS A 282 21.06 5.39 2.01
N PHE A 283 21.40 5.39 3.31
CA PHE A 283 22.72 5.77 3.82
C PHE A 283 23.89 5.12 3.05
N TRP A 284 23.82 3.81 2.80
CA TRP A 284 24.89 3.12 2.06
C TRP A 284 24.95 3.51 0.58
N SER A 285 23.84 3.93 -0.02
CA SER A 285 23.85 4.50 -1.38
C SER A 285 24.62 5.82 -1.41
N GLU A 286 24.40 6.68 -0.42
CA GLU A 286 25.12 7.96 -0.30
C GLU A 286 26.62 7.74 -0.07
N VAL A 287 27.01 6.70 0.69
CA VAL A 287 28.42 6.30 0.84
C VAL A 287 29.04 5.88 -0.51
N GLU A 288 28.33 5.09 -1.32
CA GLU A 288 28.85 4.67 -2.63
C GLU A 288 28.96 5.85 -3.61
N GLU A 289 27.97 6.76 -3.65
CA GLU A 289 28.04 7.99 -4.45
C GLU A 289 29.23 8.88 -4.02
N ALA A 290 29.50 8.97 -2.71
CA ALA A 290 30.66 9.71 -2.21
C ALA A 290 31.99 9.02 -2.57
N LEU A 291 32.06 7.69 -2.55
CA LEU A 291 33.24 6.95 -3.02
C LEU A 291 33.47 7.11 -4.53
N ILE A 292 32.40 7.13 -5.34
CA ILE A 292 32.47 7.41 -6.77
C ILE A 292 33.03 8.82 -6.99
N ALA A 293 32.50 9.82 -6.29
CA ALA A 293 32.98 11.20 -6.37
C ALA A 293 34.48 11.32 -5.99
N ILE A 294 34.94 10.58 -4.97
CA ILE A 294 36.37 10.53 -4.62
C ILE A 294 37.21 9.94 -5.76
N ASN A 295 36.76 8.83 -6.36
CA ASN A 295 37.48 8.19 -7.45
C ASN A 295 37.55 9.08 -8.70
N GLU A 296 36.45 9.77 -9.03
CA GLU A 296 36.42 10.76 -10.11
C GLU A 296 37.39 11.92 -9.82
N LEU A 297 37.40 12.45 -8.59
CA LEU A 297 38.33 13.51 -8.18
C LEU A 297 39.80 13.14 -8.28
N LYS A 298 40.16 11.88 -8.03
CA LYS A 298 41.53 11.38 -8.23
C LYS A 298 41.93 11.41 -9.70
N THR A 299 40.98 11.31 -10.63
CA THR A 299 41.24 11.34 -12.07
C THR A 299 41.22 12.76 -12.64
N GLN A 300 40.26 13.59 -12.23
CA GLN A 300 40.11 14.97 -12.69
C GLN A 300 39.61 15.85 -11.53
N PRO A 301 40.34 16.92 -11.16
CA PRO A 301 39.88 17.84 -10.12
C PRO A 301 38.65 18.63 -10.60
N ASP A 302 37.51 18.43 -9.95
CA ASP A 302 36.26 19.17 -10.22
C ASP A 302 35.69 19.74 -8.91
N GLU A 303 35.58 21.07 -8.83
CA GLU A 303 34.99 21.78 -7.68
C GLU A 303 33.55 21.33 -7.36
N GLY A 304 32.79 20.91 -8.38
CA GLY A 304 31.42 20.39 -8.20
C GLY A 304 31.39 19.08 -7.41
N LEU A 305 32.32 18.15 -7.69
CA LEU A 305 32.46 16.89 -6.96
C LEU A 305 32.91 17.13 -5.51
N PHE A 306 33.79 18.10 -5.28
CA PHE A 306 34.16 18.51 -3.93
C PHE A 306 32.97 19.02 -3.13
N GLY A 307 32.11 19.85 -3.74
CA GLY A 307 30.88 20.32 -3.11
C GLY A 307 29.93 19.18 -2.70
N LYS A 308 29.86 18.10 -3.48
CA LYS A 308 29.10 16.90 -3.11
C LYS A 308 29.67 16.20 -1.87
N LEU A 309 30.99 16.11 -1.75
CA LEU A 309 31.65 15.49 -0.60
C LEU A 309 31.45 16.29 0.70
N VAL A 310 31.44 17.62 0.62
CA VAL A 310 31.10 18.49 1.77
C VAL A 310 29.67 18.23 2.24
N LYS A 311 28.71 18.21 1.31
CA LYS A 311 27.31 17.92 1.64
C LYS A 311 27.16 16.54 2.27
N PHE A 312 27.92 15.56 1.80
CA PHE A 312 27.93 14.24 2.39
C PHE A 312 28.56 14.24 3.81
N GLU A 313 29.64 15.00 4.05
CA GLU A 313 30.21 15.21 5.40
C GLU A 313 29.16 15.79 6.36
N GLU A 314 28.45 16.83 5.95
CA GLU A 314 27.39 17.49 6.73
C GLU A 314 26.24 16.53 7.04
N TYR A 315 25.78 15.77 6.02
CA TYR A 315 24.75 14.75 6.16
C TYR A 315 25.13 13.68 7.19
N VAL A 316 26.34 13.11 7.08
CA VAL A 316 26.85 12.11 8.02
C VAL A 316 26.94 12.69 9.43
N TRP A 317 27.46 13.90 9.57
CA TRP A 317 27.62 14.52 10.88
C TRP A 317 26.29 14.81 11.56
N GLU A 318 25.29 15.27 10.80
CA GLU A 318 23.93 15.45 11.31
C GLU A 318 23.33 14.13 11.82
N MET A 319 23.48 13.04 11.06
CA MET A 319 23.00 11.72 11.48
C MET A 319 23.70 11.19 12.74
N ILE A 320 25.01 11.41 12.88
CA ILE A 320 25.76 11.04 14.08
C ILE A 320 25.26 11.85 15.29
N ARG A 321 25.09 13.16 15.15
CA ARG A 321 24.59 14.03 16.24
C ARG A 321 23.19 13.64 16.70
N LYS A 322 22.31 13.23 15.76
CA LYS A 322 20.96 12.76 16.07
C LYS A 322 20.90 11.32 16.59
N ARG A 323 22.04 10.61 16.64
CA ARG A 323 22.12 9.18 16.97
C ARG A 323 21.23 8.30 16.07
N GLU A 324 21.19 8.64 14.78
CA GLU A 324 20.32 8.01 13.78
C GLU A 324 21.06 7.00 12.88
N VAL A 325 22.37 6.86 13.05
CA VAL A 325 23.22 5.92 12.30
C VAL A 325 23.71 4.77 13.17
N SER A 326 23.73 3.55 12.61
CA SER A 326 24.23 2.37 13.31
C SER A 326 25.74 2.49 13.61
N PRO A 327 26.23 2.11 14.80
CA PRO A 327 27.67 2.10 15.11
C PRO A 327 28.49 1.18 14.19
N GLU A 328 27.85 0.26 13.47
CA GLU A 328 28.51 -0.66 12.54
C GLU A 328 29.23 0.06 11.40
N ILE A 329 28.84 1.29 11.06
CA ILE A 329 29.54 2.08 10.03
C ILE A 329 31.02 2.31 10.38
N PHE A 330 31.38 2.28 11.67
CA PHE A 330 32.74 2.52 12.16
C PHE A 330 33.61 1.25 12.26
N LEU A 331 33.13 0.10 11.77
CA LEU A 331 33.97 -1.09 11.65
C LEU A 331 35.12 -0.80 10.68
N GLU A 332 36.36 -1.16 11.06
CA GLU A 332 37.59 -0.77 10.35
C GLU A 332 37.60 -1.09 8.85
N ARG A 333 36.89 -2.14 8.43
CA ARG A 333 36.81 -2.59 7.04
C ARG A 333 35.55 -2.11 6.30
N SER A 334 34.80 -1.18 6.88
CA SER A 334 33.57 -0.70 6.25
C SER A 334 33.87 0.21 5.06
N SER A 335 32.97 0.23 4.07
CA SER A 335 33.03 1.22 2.98
C SER A 335 33.04 2.66 3.49
N PHE A 336 32.35 2.94 4.60
CA PHE A 336 32.36 4.26 5.23
C PHE A 336 33.73 4.63 5.79
N MET A 337 34.43 3.70 6.46
CA MET A 337 35.79 3.96 6.96
C MET A 337 36.80 4.10 5.82
N THR A 338 36.60 3.38 4.71
CA THR A 338 37.37 3.59 3.46
C THR A 338 37.13 4.99 2.90
N TRP A 339 35.87 5.42 2.78
CA TRP A 339 35.53 6.78 2.37
C TRP A 339 36.20 7.83 3.26
N TRP A 340 36.08 7.69 4.59
CA TRP A 340 36.68 8.65 5.53
C TRP A 340 38.19 8.79 5.34
N LYS A 341 38.89 7.65 5.20
CA LYS A 341 40.34 7.64 4.99
C LYS A 341 40.71 8.42 3.72
N GLU A 342 40.09 8.09 2.59
CA GLU A 342 40.40 8.72 1.31
C GLU A 342 39.98 10.20 1.27
N TYR A 343 38.84 10.52 1.86
CA TYR A 343 38.35 11.89 1.96
C TYR A 343 39.28 12.77 2.81
N ASN A 344 39.72 12.26 3.97
CA ASN A 344 40.63 12.98 4.85
C ASN A 344 42.02 13.21 4.21
N ASP A 345 42.50 12.23 3.43
CA ASP A 345 43.75 12.37 2.66
C ASP A 345 43.63 13.49 1.61
N ILE A 346 42.53 13.52 0.84
CA ILE A 346 42.27 14.58 -0.15
C ILE A 346 42.16 15.95 0.53
N LYS A 347 41.41 16.03 1.63
CA LYS A 347 41.16 17.25 2.39
C LYS A 347 42.43 17.86 2.97
N GLY A 348 43.35 17.04 3.48
CA GLY A 348 44.62 17.50 4.05
C GLY A 348 45.58 18.14 3.03
N THR A 349 45.37 17.90 1.73
CA THR A 349 46.26 18.44 0.66
C THR A 349 45.84 19.79 0.10
N ARG A 350 44.63 20.30 0.44
CA ARG A 350 44.07 21.53 -0.15
C ARG A 350 43.89 22.62 0.90
N TYR A 351 44.68 23.70 0.80
CA TYR A 351 44.55 24.88 1.68
C TYR A 351 43.27 25.67 1.37
N GLY A 352 42.55 26.11 2.42
CA GLY A 352 41.42 27.05 2.31
C GLY A 352 40.01 26.46 2.45
N PHE A 353 39.85 25.32 3.13
CA PHE A 353 38.59 24.58 3.16
C PHE A 353 37.71 24.87 4.38
N SER A 354 36.40 24.98 4.16
CA SER A 354 35.36 25.04 5.19
C SER A 354 34.67 23.68 5.30
N SER A 355 35.24 22.79 6.11
CA SER A 355 34.56 21.58 6.59
C SER A 355 34.03 21.76 8.00
N SER A 356 33.20 20.84 8.50
CA SER A 356 32.94 20.75 9.94
C SER A 356 34.24 20.35 10.67
N PRO A 357 34.86 21.27 11.44
CA PRO A 357 36.00 20.91 12.27
C PRO A 357 35.58 19.87 13.33
N GLU A 358 34.33 19.89 13.77
CA GLU A 358 33.83 18.97 14.80
C GLU A 358 33.75 17.52 14.30
N PHE A 359 33.26 17.28 13.08
CA PHE A 359 33.25 15.94 12.49
C PHE A 359 34.67 15.39 12.32
N THR A 360 35.58 16.24 11.83
CA THR A 360 36.98 15.88 11.61
C THR A 360 37.67 15.53 12.92
N GLU A 361 37.47 16.34 13.96
CA GLU A 361 37.97 16.07 15.30
C GLU A 361 37.39 14.77 15.86
N PHE A 362 36.09 14.55 15.72
CA PHE A 362 35.40 13.35 16.17
C PHE A 362 35.99 12.07 15.55
N MET A 363 36.26 12.09 14.25
CA MET A 363 36.86 10.97 13.53
C MET A 363 38.34 10.78 13.88
N ASN A 364 39.14 11.87 13.91
CA ASN A 364 40.57 11.80 14.18
C ASN A 364 40.91 11.39 15.62
N THR A 365 40.14 11.86 16.60
CA THR A 365 40.32 11.51 18.02
C THR A 365 39.79 10.12 18.36
N GLY A 366 39.07 9.47 17.45
CA GLY A 366 38.48 8.15 17.69
C GLY A 366 37.28 8.18 18.63
N LYS A 367 36.63 9.34 18.83
CA LYS A 367 35.41 9.50 19.66
C LYS A 367 34.26 8.58 19.19
N TYR A 368 34.24 8.17 17.93
CA TYR A 368 33.29 7.18 17.41
C TYR A 368 33.33 5.82 18.13
N LYS A 369 34.45 5.45 18.78
CA LYS A 369 34.55 4.19 19.55
C LYS A 369 33.62 4.16 20.77
N SER A 370 33.24 5.32 21.30
CA SER A 370 32.26 5.46 22.39
C SER A 370 30.86 5.82 21.92
N TYR A 371 30.64 6.03 20.61
CA TYR A 371 29.37 6.46 20.04
C TYR A 371 28.18 5.56 20.42
N SER A 372 28.40 4.24 20.48
CA SER A 372 27.32 3.30 20.80
C SER A 372 26.86 3.35 22.25
N LYS A 373 27.67 3.91 23.16
CA LYS A 373 27.39 3.89 24.60
C LYS A 373 26.35 4.95 24.98
N PRO A 374 25.60 4.73 26.08
CA PRO A 374 24.82 5.78 26.72
C PRO A 374 25.70 6.98 27.08
N GLU A 375 25.20 8.18 26.85
CA GLU A 375 25.78 9.40 27.44
C GLU A 375 25.41 9.39 28.93
N LEU A 376 26.31 8.89 29.77
CA LEU A 376 26.23 9.10 31.22
C LEU A 376 26.53 10.58 31.46
N ASP A 377 25.54 11.33 31.95
CA ASP A 377 25.78 12.69 32.42
C ASP A 377 26.85 12.63 33.52
N SER A 378 28.06 13.09 33.20
CA SER A 378 29.04 13.45 34.22
C SER A 378 28.63 14.80 34.79
N ALA A 379 27.64 14.81 35.67
CA ALA A 379 27.34 15.94 36.53
C ALA A 379 27.29 15.42 37.97
N ALA A 380 28.34 15.78 38.70
CA ALA A 380 28.44 15.70 40.16
C ALA A 380 27.53 16.73 40.82
#